data_AF-A0A6I1NJM6-F1
#
_entry.id   AF-A0A6I1NJM6-F1
#
_cell.length_a   1.000
_cell.length_b   1.000
_cell.length_c   1.000
_cell.angle_alpha   90.00
_cell.angle_beta   90.00
_cell.angle_gamma   90.00
#
_symmetry.space_group_name_H-M   'P 1'
#
loop_
_entity.id
_entity.type
_entity.pdbx_description
1 polymer ?
#
loop_
_entity_poly.entity_id
_entity_poly.type
_entity_poly.pdbx_seq_one_letter_code
_entity_poly.pdbx_strand_id
1 'polypeptide(L)'
;MPHQIRFPSGATLSQVKKDAKAFKRERNIPHHEALDAAVRQHGFNLDWNDIQSLLTRGGEFVKIPFQCNVSLSLSMLRPAGFVVGPTGCDKTSIAAEMCVNVLKDGGKVVHLMYDYYGYSTIPGYIGDAMGSSSKNVPGFTRHTIDGREPLTKVLASVAPLPGTLIVLEEPQVIAGFDTKSLCDACIQWQVGFIGLVQHTEVISNIEESRVSFMIDASDLNGPGNTLKIDQAEGRSKTHSMRLKAMQVYRSLFHTFAVLINRPH
;
A
#
# COMPACT_ATOMS: atom_id res chain seq x y z
N MET A 1 -5.70 -0.64 -25.60
CA MET A 1 -4.86 -1.86 -25.45
C MET A 1 -4.90 -2.30 -24.00
N PRO A 2 -4.83 -3.59 -23.63
CA PRO A 2 -4.65 -3.97 -22.23
C PRO A 2 -3.38 -3.27 -21.72
N HIS A 3 -3.44 -2.64 -20.55
CA HIS A 3 -2.22 -2.17 -19.87
C HIS A 3 -1.41 -3.42 -19.52
N GLN A 4 -0.54 -3.82 -20.44
CA GLN A 4 0.43 -4.86 -20.19
C GLN A 4 1.31 -4.35 -19.04
N ILE A 5 1.45 -5.15 -17.99
CA ILE A 5 2.30 -4.80 -16.85
C ILE A 5 3.71 -4.51 -17.39
N ARG A 6 4.18 -3.30 -17.13
CA ARG A 6 5.50 -2.82 -17.52
C ARG A 6 6.40 -2.75 -16.29
N PHE A 7 7.68 -2.94 -16.54
CA PHE A 7 8.72 -2.66 -15.55
C PHE A 7 8.81 -1.13 -15.33
N PRO A 8 9.38 -0.66 -14.20
CA PRO A 8 9.59 0.76 -13.94
C PRO A 8 10.27 1.51 -15.08
N SER A 9 11.22 0.87 -15.77
CA SER A 9 11.88 1.43 -16.95
C SER A 9 10.98 1.54 -18.19
N GLY A 10 9.71 1.15 -18.12
CA GLY A 10 8.76 1.05 -19.25
C GLY A 10 8.89 -0.24 -20.08
N ALA A 11 9.86 -1.09 -19.78
CA ALA A 11 10.12 -2.33 -20.52
C ALA A 11 8.98 -3.34 -20.37
N THR A 12 8.73 -4.10 -21.43
CA THR A 12 7.84 -5.28 -21.41
C THR A 12 8.61 -6.51 -20.94
N LEU A 13 7.91 -7.51 -20.43
CA LEU A 13 8.51 -8.80 -20.06
C LEU A 13 9.35 -9.42 -21.20
N SER A 14 8.90 -9.26 -22.44
CA SER A 14 9.62 -9.75 -23.62
C SER A 14 10.93 -9.00 -23.87
N GLN A 15 10.99 -7.69 -23.57
CA GLN A 15 12.23 -6.92 -23.63
C GLN A 15 13.20 -7.36 -22.54
N VAL A 16 12.74 -7.49 -21.29
CA VAL A 16 13.58 -7.95 -20.18
C VAL A 16 14.19 -9.33 -20.44
N LYS A 17 13.40 -10.27 -21.01
CA LYS A 17 13.93 -11.59 -21.42
C LYS A 17 14.97 -11.52 -22.53
N LYS A 18 14.90 -10.52 -23.42
CA LYS A 18 15.91 -10.30 -24.46
C LYS A 18 17.19 -9.73 -23.85
N ASP A 19 17.06 -8.77 -22.94
CA ASP A 19 18.20 -8.14 -22.27
C ASP A 19 18.94 -9.16 -21.38
N ALA A 20 18.21 -10.07 -20.72
CA ALA A 20 18.81 -11.21 -20.03
C ALA A 20 19.64 -12.13 -20.96
N LYS A 21 19.24 -12.31 -22.22
CA LYS A 21 20.06 -13.08 -23.19
C LYS A 21 21.32 -12.31 -23.59
N ALA A 22 21.25 -10.98 -23.66
CA ALA A 22 22.43 -10.14 -23.89
C ALA A 22 23.39 -10.23 -22.71
N PHE A 23 22.90 -10.06 -21.47
CA PHE A 23 23.73 -10.22 -20.26
C PHE A 23 24.39 -11.58 -20.13
N LYS A 24 23.66 -12.66 -20.44
CA LYS A 24 24.22 -14.01 -20.47
C LYS A 24 25.46 -14.08 -21.37
N ARG A 25 25.40 -13.47 -22.55
CA ARG A 25 26.47 -13.48 -23.56
C ARG A 25 27.62 -12.57 -23.16
N GLU A 26 27.32 -11.34 -22.72
CA GLU A 26 28.32 -10.32 -22.41
C GLU A 26 29.09 -10.61 -21.12
N ARG A 27 28.41 -11.13 -20.10
CA ARG A 27 28.99 -11.37 -18.77
C ARG A 27 29.37 -12.84 -18.54
N ASN A 28 29.06 -13.73 -19.48
CA ASN A 28 29.29 -15.16 -19.38
C ASN A 28 28.76 -15.80 -18.07
N ILE A 29 27.56 -15.39 -17.66
CA ILE A 29 26.88 -15.87 -16.45
C ILE A 29 25.75 -16.87 -16.78
N PRO A 30 25.32 -17.72 -15.84
CA PRO A 30 24.13 -18.56 -16.00
C PRO A 30 22.88 -17.76 -16.40
N HIS A 31 21.96 -18.41 -17.12
CA HIS A 31 20.76 -17.71 -17.62
C HIS A 31 19.85 -17.18 -16.51
N HIS A 32 19.76 -17.88 -15.37
CA HIS A 32 18.95 -17.45 -14.23
C HIS A 32 19.52 -16.16 -13.60
N GLU A 33 20.83 -16.10 -13.35
CA GLU A 33 21.49 -14.88 -12.88
C GLU A 33 21.35 -13.71 -13.87
N ALA A 34 21.38 -14.00 -15.17
CA ALA A 34 21.16 -12.99 -16.20
C ALA A 34 19.73 -12.44 -16.21
N LEU A 35 18.74 -13.26 -15.86
CA LEU A 35 17.35 -12.83 -15.71
C LEU A 35 17.20 -11.94 -14.47
N ASP A 36 17.79 -12.32 -13.33
CA ASP A 36 17.77 -11.51 -12.11
C ASP A 36 18.45 -10.15 -12.34
N ALA A 37 19.60 -10.14 -13.04
CA ALA A 37 20.29 -8.93 -13.41
C ALA A 37 19.45 -8.01 -14.31
N ALA A 38 18.75 -8.57 -15.31
CA ALA A 38 17.86 -7.80 -16.17
C ALA A 38 16.67 -7.22 -15.40
N VAL A 39 16.06 -8.01 -14.52
CA VAL A 39 14.96 -7.54 -13.65
C VAL A 39 15.39 -6.34 -12.80
N ARG A 40 16.56 -6.42 -12.17
CA ARG A 40 17.13 -5.34 -11.37
C ARG A 40 17.47 -4.11 -12.21
N GLN A 41 18.03 -4.30 -13.41
CA GLN A 41 18.29 -3.19 -14.34
C GLN A 41 17.01 -2.42 -14.69
N HIS A 42 15.89 -3.12 -14.83
CA HIS A 42 14.61 -2.50 -15.18
C HIS A 42 13.82 -1.96 -13.96
N GLY A 43 14.42 -2.01 -12.77
CA GLY A 43 13.98 -1.28 -11.58
C GLY A 43 13.21 -2.11 -10.55
N PHE A 44 13.17 -3.44 -10.65
CA PHE A 44 12.61 -4.28 -9.61
C PHE A 44 13.67 -4.84 -8.68
N ASN A 45 13.36 -4.92 -7.38
CA ASN A 45 14.25 -5.46 -6.37
C ASN A 45 14.00 -6.96 -6.09
N LEU A 46 13.25 -7.63 -6.95
CA LEU A 46 12.91 -9.05 -6.86
C LEU A 46 13.77 -9.88 -7.82
N ASP A 47 13.89 -11.17 -7.51
CA ASP A 47 14.47 -12.14 -8.43
C ASP A 47 13.44 -12.55 -9.50
N TRP A 48 13.92 -13.16 -10.58
CA TRP A 48 13.10 -13.51 -11.73
C TRP A 48 11.92 -14.41 -11.37
N ASN A 49 12.13 -15.40 -10.49
CA ASN A 49 11.08 -16.32 -10.07
C ASN A 49 9.95 -15.60 -9.32
N ASP A 50 10.30 -14.65 -8.46
CA ASP A 50 9.33 -13.87 -7.70
C ASP A 50 8.55 -12.93 -8.62
N ILE A 51 9.23 -12.30 -9.59
CA ILE A 51 8.55 -11.51 -10.63
C ILE A 51 7.59 -12.36 -11.45
N GLN A 52 7.98 -13.58 -11.84
CA GLN A 52 7.06 -14.46 -12.56
C GLN A 52 5.84 -14.84 -11.72
N SER A 53 6.04 -15.14 -10.44
CA SER A 53 4.93 -15.42 -9.52
C SER A 53 4.01 -14.22 -9.38
N LEU A 54 4.57 -13.03 -9.16
CA LEU A 54 3.86 -11.76 -9.04
C LEU A 54 3.03 -11.47 -10.29
N LEU A 55 3.64 -11.57 -11.48
CA LEU A 55 2.95 -11.34 -12.75
C LEU A 55 1.83 -12.37 -13.01
N THR A 56 2.00 -13.61 -12.55
CA THR A 56 0.98 -14.66 -12.66
C THR A 56 -0.22 -14.38 -11.75
N ARG A 57 0.00 -13.72 -10.60
CA ARG A 57 -1.05 -13.20 -9.71
C ARG A 57 -1.61 -11.84 -10.15
N GLY A 58 -1.39 -11.45 -11.41
CA GLY A 58 -1.89 -10.17 -11.95
C GLY A 58 -1.14 -8.93 -11.44
N GLY A 59 0.03 -9.11 -10.83
CA GLY A 59 0.83 -8.03 -10.27
C GLY A 59 0.34 -7.53 -8.91
N GLU A 60 -0.47 -8.31 -8.18
CA GLU A 60 -0.93 -7.97 -6.83
C GLU A 60 0.22 -8.02 -5.81
N PHE A 61 0.45 -6.91 -5.12
CA PHE A 61 1.42 -6.79 -4.03
C PHE A 61 0.80 -7.11 -2.68
N VAL A 62 -0.36 -6.51 -2.41
CA VAL A 62 -1.02 -6.53 -1.11
C VAL A 62 -2.50 -6.77 -1.33
N LYS A 63 -3.02 -7.79 -0.67
CA LYS A 63 -4.46 -8.03 -0.55
C LYS A 63 -4.90 -7.66 0.85
N ILE A 64 -5.97 -6.88 0.95
CA ILE A 64 -6.49 -6.33 2.20
C ILE A 64 -7.92 -6.83 2.35
N PRO A 65 -8.15 -7.88 3.16
CA PRO A 65 -9.48 -8.23 3.60
C PRO A 65 -10.11 -7.02 4.31
N PHE A 66 -11.34 -6.70 3.97
CA PHE A 66 -12.08 -5.57 4.52
C PHE A 66 -13.54 -5.97 4.78
N GLN A 67 -14.27 -5.13 5.50
CA GLN A 67 -15.61 -5.39 6.01
C GLN A 67 -16.57 -6.01 4.97
N CYS A 68 -17.55 -6.77 5.43
CA CYS A 68 -18.62 -7.33 4.58
C CYS A 68 -18.10 -8.20 3.40
N ASN A 69 -17.00 -8.94 3.62
CA ASN A 69 -16.33 -9.77 2.61
C ASN A 69 -15.78 -8.97 1.40
N VAL A 70 -15.56 -7.67 1.57
CA VAL A 70 -14.88 -6.85 0.56
C VAL A 70 -13.40 -7.16 0.62
N SER A 71 -12.77 -7.35 -0.53
CA SER A 71 -11.31 -7.47 -0.61
C SER A 71 -10.77 -6.34 -1.46
N LEU A 72 -9.94 -5.52 -0.84
CA LEU A 72 -9.20 -4.47 -1.52
C LEU A 72 -7.85 -5.04 -1.95
N SER A 73 -7.31 -4.59 -3.07
CA SER A 73 -6.08 -5.12 -3.65
C SER A 73 -5.23 -3.97 -4.14
N LEU A 74 -3.92 -4.02 -3.92
CA LEU A 74 -2.95 -3.06 -4.43
C LEU A 74 -1.98 -3.81 -5.33
N SER A 75 -1.72 -3.27 -6.52
CA SER A 75 -1.03 -3.98 -7.60
C SER A 75 -0.08 -3.07 -8.37
N MET A 76 0.72 -3.65 -9.27
CA MET A 76 1.62 -2.93 -10.17
C MET A 76 0.91 -1.90 -11.05
N LEU A 77 -0.34 -2.15 -11.43
CA LEU A 77 -1.13 -1.21 -12.21
C LEU A 77 -1.76 -0.14 -11.31
N ARG A 78 -2.20 -0.55 -10.13
CA ARG A 78 -2.93 0.28 -9.16
C ARG A 78 -2.31 0.14 -7.77
N PRO A 79 -1.17 0.80 -7.51
CA PRO A 79 -0.43 0.59 -6.28
C PRO A 79 -0.99 1.37 -5.09
N ALA A 80 -1.91 2.32 -5.33
CA ALA A 80 -2.39 3.24 -4.31
C ALA A 80 -3.89 3.07 -4.02
N GLY A 81 -4.26 3.22 -2.76
CA GLY A 81 -5.63 3.41 -2.29
C GLY A 81 -5.72 4.62 -1.36
N PHE A 82 -6.91 5.18 -1.21
CA PHE A 82 -7.10 6.38 -0.38
C PHE A 82 -8.29 6.23 0.56
N VAL A 83 -8.13 6.74 1.77
CA VAL A 83 -9.24 6.98 2.70
C VAL A 83 -9.44 8.49 2.79
N VAL A 84 -10.63 8.95 2.46
CA VAL A 84 -10.97 10.36 2.30
C VAL A 84 -12.07 10.74 3.28
N GLY A 85 -12.00 11.93 3.83
CA GLY A 85 -13.05 12.50 4.67
C GLY A 85 -12.51 13.60 5.57
N PRO A 86 -13.36 14.51 6.06
CA PRO A 86 -12.90 15.63 6.87
C PRO A 86 -12.27 15.18 8.20
N THR A 87 -11.66 16.12 8.90
CA THR A 87 -11.12 15.89 10.25
C THR A 87 -12.23 15.39 11.18
N GLY A 88 -11.94 14.34 11.96
CA GLY A 88 -12.91 13.74 12.88
C GLY A 88 -13.83 12.67 12.28
N CYS A 89 -13.63 12.26 11.02
CA CYS A 89 -14.38 11.16 10.38
C CYS A 89 -13.73 9.77 10.53
N ASP A 90 -12.93 9.55 11.57
CA ASP A 90 -12.32 8.25 11.91
C ASP A 90 -11.54 7.53 10.78
N LYS A 91 -10.96 8.29 9.83
CA LYS A 91 -10.06 7.75 8.78
C LYS A 91 -8.95 6.86 9.37
N THR A 92 -8.42 7.28 10.51
CA THR A 92 -7.40 6.56 11.29
C THR A 92 -7.88 5.17 11.70
N SER A 93 -9.12 5.03 12.14
CA SER A 93 -9.71 3.75 12.57
C SER A 93 -9.87 2.79 11.39
N ILE A 94 -10.28 3.31 10.22
CA ILE A 94 -10.35 2.54 8.97
C ILE A 94 -8.96 2.04 8.56
N ALA A 95 -7.95 2.92 8.60
CA ALA A 95 -6.57 2.56 8.30
C ALA A 95 -6.02 1.52 9.27
N ALA A 96 -6.31 1.66 10.56
CA ALA A 96 -5.92 0.69 11.58
C ALA A 96 -6.55 -0.69 11.30
N GLU A 97 -7.83 -0.76 10.91
CA GLU A 97 -8.47 -2.01 10.49
C GLU A 97 -7.76 -2.68 9.31
N MET A 98 -7.41 -1.90 8.27
CA MET A 98 -6.66 -2.43 7.13
C MET A 98 -5.30 -3.00 7.56
N CYS A 99 -4.60 -2.29 8.46
CA CYS A 99 -3.34 -2.78 9.03
C CYS A 99 -3.54 -4.12 9.74
N VAL A 100 -4.57 -4.25 10.60
CA VAL A 100 -4.91 -5.51 11.29
C VAL A 100 -5.06 -6.64 10.30
N ASN A 101 -5.89 -6.43 9.28
CA ASN A 101 -6.28 -7.51 8.38
C ASN A 101 -5.09 -7.98 7.55
N VAL A 102 -4.19 -7.07 7.15
CA VAL A 102 -2.92 -7.44 6.52
C VAL A 102 -2.02 -8.23 7.47
N LEU A 103 -1.87 -7.78 8.73
CA LEU A 103 -1.03 -8.45 9.72
C LEU A 103 -1.55 -9.86 10.08
N LYS A 104 -2.89 -10.06 10.15
CA LYS A 104 -3.51 -11.38 10.40
C LYS A 104 -3.12 -12.43 9.37
N ASP A 105 -3.02 -11.99 8.12
CA ASP A 105 -2.70 -12.82 6.97
C ASP A 105 -1.17 -12.99 6.80
N GLY A 106 -0.38 -12.51 7.77
CA GLY A 106 1.09 -12.61 7.77
C GLY A 106 1.78 -11.55 6.93
N GLY A 107 1.04 -10.54 6.46
CA GLY A 107 1.59 -9.39 5.75
C GLY A 107 2.41 -8.47 6.65
N LYS A 108 3.08 -7.51 6.02
CA LYS A 108 3.89 -6.49 6.69
C LYS A 108 3.27 -5.12 6.49
N VAL A 109 3.37 -4.29 7.50
CA VAL A 109 2.86 -2.93 7.51
C VAL A 109 3.97 -1.99 7.96
N VAL A 110 4.21 -0.96 7.17
CA VAL A 110 5.03 0.18 7.54
C VAL A 110 4.10 1.37 7.69
N HIS A 111 4.13 2.00 8.85
CA HIS A 111 3.45 3.25 9.08
C HIS A 111 4.42 4.42 9.06
N LEU A 112 4.23 5.34 8.13
CA LEU A 112 5.00 6.56 7.98
C LEU A 112 4.27 7.72 8.67
N MET A 113 4.97 8.45 9.54
CA MET A 113 4.41 9.54 10.34
C MET A 113 5.27 10.80 10.22
N TYR A 114 4.70 11.99 10.24
CA TYR A 114 5.49 13.22 10.20
C TYR A 114 6.17 13.55 11.53
N ASP A 115 7.33 14.20 11.42
CA ASP A 115 8.09 14.75 12.56
C ASP A 115 7.47 16.02 13.18
N TYR A 116 6.38 16.55 12.60
CA TYR A 116 5.72 17.75 13.10
C TYR A 116 4.61 17.39 14.11
N TYR A 117 4.84 17.70 15.38
CA TYR A 117 3.92 17.50 16.51
C TYR A 117 3.32 16.10 16.64
N GLY A 118 4.15 15.10 16.95
CA GLY A 118 3.92 14.04 17.96
C GLY A 118 2.62 13.24 18.06
N TYR A 119 1.59 13.50 17.25
CA TYR A 119 0.25 12.94 17.38
C TYR A 119 -0.12 12.23 16.09
N SER A 120 0.58 11.13 15.81
CA SER A 120 -0.03 10.13 14.96
C SER A 120 -1.06 9.37 15.77
N THR A 121 -2.26 9.27 15.21
CA THR A 121 -3.38 8.65 15.91
C THR A 121 -3.44 7.15 15.68
N ILE A 122 -2.93 6.62 14.56
CA ILE A 122 -2.93 5.16 14.30
C ILE A 122 -2.17 4.39 15.40
N PRO A 123 -0.94 4.75 15.81
CA PRO A 123 -0.26 4.10 16.92
C PRO A 123 -0.96 4.31 18.26
N GLY A 124 -1.79 5.34 18.41
CA GLY A 124 -2.69 5.50 19.55
C GLY A 124 -3.82 4.47 19.49
N TYR A 125 -4.54 4.36 18.39
CA TYR A 125 -5.59 3.33 18.23
C TYR A 125 -5.05 1.90 18.34
N ILE A 126 -3.90 1.65 17.72
CA ILE A 126 -3.20 0.37 17.80
C ILE A 126 -2.61 0.21 19.22
N GLY A 127 -1.97 1.22 19.78
CA GLY A 127 -1.31 1.20 21.10
C GLY A 127 -2.28 1.09 22.28
N ASP A 128 -3.39 1.84 22.26
CA ASP A 128 -4.48 1.82 23.22
C ASP A 128 -5.28 0.51 23.11
N ALA A 129 -5.39 -0.07 21.91
CA ALA A 129 -5.82 -1.46 21.73
C ALA A 129 -4.84 -2.50 22.26
N MET A 130 -3.58 -2.13 22.44
CA MET A 130 -2.49 -3.02 22.84
C MET A 130 -1.95 -2.74 24.25
N GLY A 131 -2.56 -1.81 25.00
CA GLY A 131 -2.30 -1.52 26.42
C GLY A 131 -0.92 -0.96 26.79
N SER A 132 0.16 -1.27 26.07
CA SER A 132 1.52 -0.77 26.32
C SER A 132 2.52 -1.37 25.31
N SER A 133 3.20 -0.52 24.52
CA SER A 133 4.31 -0.81 23.59
C SER A 133 3.95 -1.27 22.16
N SER A 134 4.06 -0.33 21.21
CA SER A 134 4.09 -0.59 19.76
C SER A 134 5.29 -1.41 19.27
N LYS A 135 6.24 -1.76 20.14
CA LYS A 135 7.42 -2.57 19.78
C LYS A 135 7.14 -4.07 19.63
N ASN A 136 5.90 -4.51 19.87
CA ASN A 136 5.58 -5.94 20.04
C ASN A 136 4.64 -6.53 18.97
N VAL A 137 4.35 -5.82 17.86
CA VAL A 137 3.51 -6.39 16.79
C VAL A 137 4.39 -6.90 15.65
N PRO A 138 4.51 -8.23 15.47
CA PRO A 138 5.28 -8.79 14.37
C PRO A 138 4.77 -8.25 13.02
N GLY A 139 5.70 -7.74 12.20
CA GLY A 139 5.38 -7.24 10.87
C GLY A 139 4.86 -5.79 10.82
N PHE A 140 4.60 -5.12 11.95
CA PHE A 140 4.26 -3.70 11.98
C PHE A 140 5.47 -2.86 12.38
N THR A 141 5.90 -1.93 11.53
CA THR A 141 6.97 -0.98 11.83
C THR A 141 6.48 0.45 11.67
N ARG A 142 7.09 1.36 12.44
CA ARG A 142 6.73 2.78 12.48
C ARG A 142 7.97 3.62 12.22
N HIS A 143 7.86 4.53 11.26
CA HIS A 143 8.94 5.43 10.89
C HIS A 143 8.45 6.87 10.93
N THR A 144 9.19 7.72 11.63
CA THR A 144 9.01 9.16 11.57
C THR A 144 9.77 9.71 10.36
N ILE A 145 9.14 10.60 9.61
CA ILE A 145 9.64 11.14 8.35
C ILE A 145 9.66 12.66 8.41
N ASP A 146 10.69 13.27 7.82
CA ASP A 146 10.73 14.70 7.57
C ASP A 146 9.87 14.99 6.32
N GLY A 147 8.82 15.79 6.48
CA GLY A 147 7.95 16.19 5.37
C GLY A 147 8.68 16.96 4.26
N ARG A 148 9.92 17.42 4.49
CA ARG A 148 10.76 18.08 3.47
C ARG A 148 11.47 17.10 2.54
N GLU A 149 11.50 15.82 2.87
CA GLU A 149 12.13 14.81 2.03
C GLU A 149 11.15 14.21 1.02
N PRO A 150 11.57 13.96 -0.23
CA PRO A 150 10.72 13.29 -1.21
C PRO A 150 10.45 11.84 -0.79
N LEU A 151 9.26 11.34 -1.11
CA LEU A 151 8.83 9.99 -0.71
C LEU A 151 9.78 8.88 -1.18
N THR A 152 10.42 9.03 -2.34
CA THR A 152 11.42 8.07 -2.83
C THR A 152 12.60 7.92 -1.88
N LYS A 153 13.07 9.03 -1.28
CA LYS A 153 14.16 9.03 -0.30
C LYS A 153 13.70 8.42 1.02
N VAL A 154 12.47 8.74 1.45
CA VAL A 154 11.84 8.14 2.63
C VAL A 154 11.71 6.62 2.48
N LEU A 155 11.21 6.12 1.34
CA LEU A 155 11.10 4.68 1.10
C LEU A 155 12.48 4.02 1.01
N ALA A 156 13.48 4.69 0.45
CA ALA A 156 14.84 4.17 0.42
C ALA A 156 15.46 4.04 1.83
N SER A 157 15.16 4.96 2.75
CA SER A 157 15.67 4.89 4.13
C SER A 157 14.96 3.83 4.97
N VAL A 158 13.66 3.61 4.71
CA VAL A 158 12.88 2.55 5.34
C VAL A 158 13.22 1.17 4.76
N ALA A 159 13.54 1.12 3.46
CA ALA A 159 13.81 -0.09 2.69
C ALA A 159 12.73 -1.18 2.89
N PRO A 160 11.45 -0.89 2.60
CA PRO A 160 10.37 -1.84 2.83
C PRO A 160 10.55 -3.09 1.98
N LEU A 161 10.14 -4.23 2.53
CA LEU A 161 10.17 -5.49 1.79
C LEU A 161 9.02 -5.55 0.78
N PRO A 162 9.19 -6.22 -0.37
CA PRO A 162 8.10 -6.48 -1.31
C PRO A 162 6.87 -7.09 -0.62
N GLY A 163 5.67 -6.64 -1.02
CA GLY A 163 4.40 -7.04 -0.41
C GLY A 163 4.08 -6.33 0.91
N THR A 164 4.85 -5.32 1.31
CA THR A 164 4.53 -4.48 2.47
C THR A 164 3.43 -3.48 2.13
N LEU A 165 2.51 -3.26 3.07
CA LEU A 165 1.57 -2.16 3.05
C LEU A 165 2.20 -0.92 3.70
N ILE A 166 2.33 0.17 2.95
CA ILE A 166 2.70 1.48 3.45
C ILE A 166 1.41 2.24 3.78
N VAL A 167 1.29 2.75 5.00
CA VAL A 167 0.24 3.69 5.38
C VAL A 167 0.87 5.04 5.69
N LEU A 168 0.25 6.12 5.21
CA LEU A 168 0.70 7.49 5.44
C LEU A 168 -0.50 8.39 5.72
N GLU A 169 -0.50 9.04 6.89
CA GLU A 169 -1.44 10.10 7.21
C GLU A 169 -1.07 11.37 6.44
N GLU A 170 -2.02 12.11 5.89
CA GLU A 170 -1.86 13.43 5.24
C GLU A 170 -0.71 13.53 4.20
N PRO A 171 -0.62 12.60 3.23
CA PRO A 171 0.53 12.48 2.33
C PRO A 171 0.91 13.75 1.56
N GLN A 172 -0.05 14.66 1.34
CA GLN A 172 0.13 15.92 0.64
C GLN A 172 1.10 16.90 1.30
N VAL A 173 1.48 16.68 2.56
CA VAL A 173 2.49 17.52 3.21
C VAL A 173 3.92 17.09 2.90
N ILE A 174 4.13 15.96 2.19
CA ILE A 174 5.46 15.57 1.68
C ILE A 174 5.89 16.53 0.56
N ALA A 175 7.14 16.98 0.64
CA ALA A 175 7.75 17.81 -0.38
C ALA A 175 7.87 17.05 -1.71
N GLY A 176 7.37 17.68 -2.77
CA GLY A 176 7.29 17.02 -4.07
C GLY A 176 6.38 15.79 -4.05
N PHE A 177 5.39 15.75 -3.15
CA PHE A 177 4.33 14.75 -3.22
C PHE A 177 3.59 14.92 -4.54
N ASP A 178 3.98 14.10 -5.50
CA ASP A 178 3.26 13.90 -6.72
C ASP A 178 2.95 12.42 -6.91
N THR A 179 1.92 12.21 -7.68
CA THR A 179 1.17 10.97 -7.74
C THR A 179 1.89 9.95 -8.61
N LYS A 180 2.65 10.44 -9.60
CA LYS A 180 3.51 9.64 -10.45
C LYS A 180 4.71 9.14 -9.65
N SER A 181 5.41 10.01 -8.93
CA SER A 181 6.54 9.63 -8.07
C SER A 181 6.11 8.64 -6.98
N LEU A 182 4.92 8.82 -6.39
CA LEU A 182 4.33 7.86 -5.46
C LEU A 182 4.14 6.49 -6.11
N CYS A 183 3.44 6.44 -7.24
CA CYS A 183 3.15 5.16 -7.92
C CYS A 183 4.42 4.48 -8.40
N ASP A 184 5.35 5.23 -9.00
CA ASP A 184 6.62 4.72 -9.50
C ASP A 184 7.46 4.15 -8.34
N ALA A 185 7.51 4.83 -7.19
CA ALA A 185 8.18 4.33 -6.00
C ALA A 185 7.51 3.05 -5.46
N CYS A 186 6.18 3.01 -5.40
CA CYS A 186 5.46 1.82 -4.95
C CYS A 186 5.72 0.63 -5.87
N ILE A 187 5.76 0.85 -7.18
CA ILE A 187 6.05 -0.18 -8.18
C ILE A 187 7.51 -0.64 -8.06
N GLN A 188 8.46 0.28 -7.85
CA GLN A 188 9.88 -0.02 -7.67
C GLN A 188 10.16 -0.83 -6.40
N TRP A 189 9.43 -0.59 -5.32
CA TRP A 189 9.57 -1.33 -4.06
C TRP A 189 8.60 -2.51 -3.93
N GLN A 190 7.69 -2.69 -4.90
CA GLN A 190 6.62 -3.69 -4.89
C GLN A 190 5.76 -3.62 -3.61
N VAL A 191 5.41 -2.41 -3.20
CA VAL A 191 4.61 -2.15 -2.00
C VAL A 191 3.24 -1.58 -2.38
N GLY A 192 2.26 -1.82 -1.51
CA GLY A 192 0.97 -1.14 -1.58
C GLY A 192 1.01 0.15 -0.76
N PHE A 193 0.34 1.20 -1.22
CA PHE A 193 0.24 2.46 -0.48
C PHE A 193 -1.20 2.82 -0.14
N ILE A 194 -1.42 3.30 1.08
CA ILE A 194 -2.67 3.90 1.52
C ILE A 194 -2.40 5.29 2.09
N GLY A 195 -3.01 6.31 1.46
CA GLY A 195 -3.01 7.68 1.95
C GLY A 195 -4.29 8.01 2.69
N LEU A 196 -4.18 8.67 3.84
CA LEU A 196 -5.33 9.27 4.52
C LEU A 196 -5.37 10.76 4.20
N VAL A 197 -6.41 11.22 3.50
CA VAL A 197 -6.52 12.62 3.04
C VAL A 197 -7.83 13.24 3.47
N GLN A 198 -7.85 14.56 3.63
CA GLN A 198 -9.06 15.26 4.07
C GLN A 198 -10.10 15.43 2.96
N HIS A 199 -9.62 15.65 1.72
CA HIS A 199 -10.47 15.94 0.57
C HIS A 199 -9.97 15.19 -0.66
N THR A 200 -10.90 14.82 -1.56
CA THR A 200 -10.56 14.18 -2.84
C THR A 200 -9.75 15.09 -3.75
N GLU A 201 -9.87 16.42 -3.60
CA GLU A 201 -9.08 17.41 -4.33
C GLU A 201 -7.58 17.27 -4.08
N VAL A 202 -7.19 16.79 -2.91
CA VAL A 202 -5.78 16.51 -2.57
C VAL A 202 -5.19 15.46 -3.50
N ILE A 203 -6.05 14.58 -4.04
CA ILE A 203 -5.70 13.48 -4.92
C ILE A 203 -6.21 13.69 -6.36
N SER A 204 -6.70 14.90 -6.71
CA SER A 204 -7.22 15.19 -8.05
C SER A 204 -6.15 15.10 -9.15
N ASN A 205 -4.88 15.24 -8.77
CA ASN A 205 -3.74 15.08 -9.66
C ASN A 205 -3.29 13.60 -9.79
N ILE A 206 -3.98 12.66 -9.16
CA ILE A 206 -3.71 11.23 -9.35
C ILE A 206 -4.39 10.78 -10.63
N GLU A 207 -3.63 10.11 -11.49
CA GLU A 207 -4.21 9.36 -12.60
C GLU A 207 -5.14 8.28 -12.02
N GLU A 208 -6.47 8.45 -12.15
CA GLU A 208 -7.47 7.53 -11.59
C GLU A 208 -7.20 6.06 -11.95
N SER A 209 -6.58 5.83 -13.11
CA SER A 209 -6.18 4.49 -13.58
C SER A 209 -5.21 3.76 -12.63
N ARG A 210 -4.48 4.50 -11.79
CA ARG A 210 -3.48 4.06 -10.79
C ARG A 210 -4.03 3.93 -9.38
N VAL A 211 -5.25 4.39 -9.13
CA VAL A 211 -5.94 4.22 -7.84
C VAL A 211 -6.73 2.92 -7.88
N SER A 212 -6.48 2.06 -6.90
CA SER A 212 -7.21 0.80 -6.79
C SER A 212 -8.56 0.98 -6.13
N PHE A 213 -8.62 1.81 -5.09
CA PHE A 213 -9.85 2.11 -4.39
C PHE A 213 -9.77 3.46 -3.68
N MET A 214 -10.95 4.01 -3.42
CA MET A 214 -11.17 5.15 -2.56
C MET A 214 -12.27 4.81 -1.56
N ILE A 215 -12.01 5.05 -0.27
CA ILE A 215 -13.02 4.94 0.79
C ILE A 215 -13.35 6.34 1.27
N ASP A 216 -14.59 6.77 1.07
CA ASP A 216 -15.12 8.00 1.60
C ASP A 216 -15.82 7.74 2.94
N ALA A 217 -15.25 8.32 3.99
CA ALA A 217 -15.67 8.24 5.37
C ALA A 217 -16.50 9.45 5.83
N SER A 218 -16.88 10.36 4.92
CA SER A 218 -17.54 11.63 5.27
C SER A 218 -18.91 11.43 5.94
N ASP A 219 -19.62 10.34 5.64
CA ASP A 219 -20.92 9.99 6.24
C ASP A 219 -20.80 8.97 7.38
N LEU A 220 -19.59 8.66 7.84
CA LEU A 220 -19.38 7.67 8.89
C LEU A 220 -20.00 8.10 10.23
N ASN A 221 -19.87 9.38 10.58
CA ASN A 221 -20.50 9.96 11.78
C ASN A 221 -21.87 10.58 11.50
N GLY A 222 -22.40 10.39 10.28
CA GLY A 222 -23.71 10.87 9.87
C GLY A 222 -24.84 9.92 10.29
N PRO A 223 -26.11 10.30 10.03
CA PRO A 223 -27.29 9.49 10.37
C PRO A 223 -27.28 8.09 9.72
N GLY A 224 -26.60 7.95 8.58
CA GLY A 224 -26.45 6.68 7.86
C GLY A 224 -25.41 5.75 8.47
N ASN A 225 -24.39 6.30 9.14
CA ASN A 225 -23.19 5.59 9.58
C ASN A 225 -22.64 4.69 8.47
N THR A 226 -22.36 5.30 7.31
CA THR A 226 -21.96 4.57 6.10
C THR A 226 -20.56 4.92 5.62
N LEU A 227 -19.92 3.94 5.00
CA LEU A 227 -18.70 4.08 4.20
C LEU A 227 -19.05 3.89 2.75
N LYS A 228 -18.61 4.79 1.88
CA LYS A 228 -18.68 4.59 0.43
C LYS A 228 -17.32 4.10 -0.05
N ILE A 229 -17.29 2.96 -0.72
CA ILE A 229 -16.07 2.41 -1.33
C ILE A 229 -16.26 2.46 -2.83
N ASP A 230 -15.36 3.17 -3.50
CA ASP A 230 -15.25 3.22 -4.94
C ASP A 230 -14.02 2.40 -5.33
N GLN A 231 -14.22 1.18 -5.82
CA GLN A 231 -13.16 0.25 -6.20
C GLN A 231 -13.03 0.16 -7.72
N ALA A 232 -11.81 0.25 -8.22
CA ALA A 232 -11.55 0.15 -9.64
C ALA A 232 -11.54 -1.34 -10.07
N GLU A 233 -12.54 -1.74 -10.85
CA GLU A 233 -12.66 -3.06 -11.48
C GLU A 233 -12.25 -3.02 -12.95
N GLY A 234 -11.24 -3.81 -13.32
CA GLY A 234 -10.84 -3.95 -14.71
C GLY A 234 -10.51 -2.60 -15.38
N ARG A 235 -10.91 -2.41 -16.65
CA ARG A 235 -10.36 -1.33 -17.50
C ARG A 235 -10.91 0.07 -17.23
N SER A 236 -12.13 0.22 -16.70
CA SER A 236 -12.76 1.55 -16.52
C SER A 236 -13.99 1.54 -15.61
N LYS A 237 -14.34 0.41 -14.97
CA LYS A 237 -15.55 0.33 -14.17
C LYS A 237 -15.18 0.56 -12.72
N THR A 238 -15.70 1.62 -12.13
CA THR A 238 -15.66 1.80 -10.69
C THR A 238 -16.88 1.11 -10.11
N HIS A 239 -16.67 0.09 -9.28
CA HIS A 239 -17.73 -0.49 -8.48
C HIS A 239 -17.87 0.34 -7.22
N SER A 240 -19.00 1.04 -7.11
CA SER A 240 -19.34 1.83 -5.93
C SER A 240 -20.25 1.01 -5.02
N MET A 241 -19.83 0.84 -3.78
CA MET A 241 -20.61 0.17 -2.74
C MET A 241 -20.76 1.09 -1.53
N ARG A 242 -21.93 1.04 -0.89
CA ARG A 242 -22.16 1.66 0.41
C ARG A 242 -22.25 0.57 1.45
N LEU A 243 -21.34 0.59 2.40
CA LEU A 243 -21.35 -0.29 3.55
C LEU A 243 -21.93 0.49 4.73
N LYS A 244 -22.90 -0.10 5.42
CA LYS A 244 -23.21 0.36 6.76
C LYS A 244 -22.02 -0.01 7.63
N ALA A 245 -21.33 0.98 8.17
CA ALA A 245 -20.29 0.70 9.14
C ALA A 245 -20.98 0.05 10.32
N MET A 246 -20.73 -1.24 10.49
CA MET A 246 -21.10 -1.89 11.74
C MET A 246 -20.37 -1.13 12.85
N GLN A 247 -20.92 -1.01 14.06
CA GLN A 247 -20.23 -0.43 15.25
C GLN A 247 -18.98 -1.26 15.69
N VAL A 248 -18.36 -1.98 14.75
CA VAL A 248 -17.25 -2.93 14.81
C VAL A 248 -15.93 -2.28 15.22
N TYR A 249 -15.85 -0.95 15.28
CA TYR A 249 -14.68 -0.27 15.84
C TYR A 249 -14.42 -0.65 17.31
N ARG A 250 -15.44 -1.08 18.08
CA ARG A 250 -15.23 -1.68 19.42
C ARG A 250 -14.59 -3.07 19.40
N SER A 251 -14.73 -3.84 18.32
CA SER A 251 -14.16 -5.19 18.17
C SER A 251 -12.76 -5.23 17.53
N LEU A 252 -12.30 -4.12 16.93
CA LEU A 252 -10.90 -3.96 16.50
C LEU A 252 -9.94 -4.16 17.68
N PHE A 253 -10.30 -3.62 18.86
CA PHE A 253 -9.56 -3.77 20.11
C PHE A 253 -9.37 -5.25 20.52
N HIS A 254 -10.44 -6.06 20.41
CA HIS A 254 -10.37 -7.48 20.76
C HIS A 254 -9.56 -8.30 19.75
N THR A 255 -9.61 -7.88 18.48
CA THR A 255 -8.94 -8.55 17.36
C THR A 255 -7.41 -8.37 17.40
N PHE A 256 -6.92 -7.20 17.80
CA PHE A 256 -5.50 -6.95 17.99
C PHE A 256 -4.89 -7.81 19.12
N ALA A 257 -5.61 -7.99 20.23
CA ALA A 257 -5.15 -8.81 21.36
C ALA A 257 -4.89 -10.28 20.98
N VAL A 258 -5.61 -10.81 19.98
CA VAL A 258 -5.41 -12.18 19.47
C VAL A 258 -4.15 -12.31 18.61
N LEU A 259 -3.77 -11.26 17.87
CA LEU A 259 -2.56 -11.25 17.02
C LEU A 259 -1.27 -11.22 17.82
N ILE A 260 -1.29 -10.58 18.98
CA ILE A 260 -0.15 -10.48 19.91
C ILE A 260 0.15 -11.84 20.56
N ASN A 261 -0.86 -12.68 20.76
CA ASN A 261 -0.75 -13.95 21.47
C ASN A 261 -0.43 -15.15 20.56
N ARG A 262 -0.08 -14.94 19.29
CA ARG A 262 0.40 -16.05 18.44
C ARG A 262 1.81 -16.45 18.90
N PRO A 263 2.01 -17.65 19.47
CA PRO A 263 3.36 -18.15 19.74
C PRO A 263 4.12 -18.26 18.41
N HIS A 264 5.41 -17.90 18.45
CA HIS A 264 6.34 -18.01 17.34
C HIS A 264 6.53 -19.45 16.86
#